data_AF-A0AAQ3N919-F1
#
_entry.id   AF-A0AAQ3N919-F1
#
_cell.length_a   1.000
_cell.length_b   1.000
_cell.length_c   1.000
_cell.angle_alpha   90.00
_cell.angle_beta   90.00
_cell.angle_gamma   90.00
#
_symmetry.space_group_name_H-M   'P 1'
#
loop_
_entity.id
_entity.type
_entity.pdbx_description
1 polymer ?
#
loop_
_entity_poly.entity_id
_entity_poly.type
_entity_poly.pdbx_seq_one_letter_code
_entity_poly.pdbx_strand_id
1 'polypeptide(L)'
;MGEPSRNMEVEKLISYTDDLVKVLVEPRDLNNLSYCHQQNLSLSSSSHSHHQDVRSSLQDYEKKVDACKQKIEEARSETVADAELDLLQRELEEELEKERFTAIGDEFNDLEQQWISVQEQKKTLQKIEKTKLRAQLKQRAKTGKRMNKTGQHVVQQMSSKTRSSLNLNVLRMMLSMYASVTNIVPDLGEQSKISGCILWMNLLFSAPSSVFSDIVEKDKNAVEKFEYDTSKMTAFDICNDVWKIISE
;
A
#
# COMPACT_ATOMS: atom_id res chain seq x y z
N MET A 1 51.08 -43.03 -91.93
CA MET A 1 50.48 -43.29 -93.26
C MET A 1 51.16 -42.32 -94.21
N GLY A 2 52.09 -42.79 -95.04
CA GLY A 2 52.81 -41.95 -96.00
C GLY A 2 52.08 -41.96 -97.34
N GLU A 3 51.61 -40.82 -97.80
CA GLU A 3 51.05 -40.66 -99.14
C GLU A 3 52.16 -40.81 -100.20
N PRO A 4 51.95 -41.57 -101.29
CA PRO A 4 52.92 -41.71 -102.37
C PRO A 4 52.94 -40.45 -103.22
N SER A 5 54.10 -39.78 -103.32
CA SER A 5 54.31 -38.65 -104.22
C SER A 5 53.96 -39.05 -105.66
N ARG A 6 52.81 -38.57 -106.14
CA ARG A 6 52.43 -38.64 -107.56
C ARG A 6 53.39 -37.75 -108.35
N ASN A 7 54.51 -38.33 -108.77
CA ASN A 7 55.43 -37.66 -109.68
C ASN A 7 54.70 -37.41 -111.00
N MET A 8 54.36 -36.15 -111.29
CA MET A 8 53.67 -35.77 -112.51
C MET A 8 54.61 -35.91 -113.71
N GLU A 9 54.14 -36.61 -114.75
CA GLU A 9 54.86 -36.81 -116.00
C GLU A 9 55.15 -35.46 -116.66
N VAL A 10 56.42 -35.20 -116.98
CA VAL A 10 56.90 -33.89 -117.46
C VAL A 10 56.17 -33.45 -118.73
N GLU A 11 55.83 -34.39 -119.61
CA GLU A 11 55.10 -34.12 -120.85
C GLU A 11 53.68 -33.60 -120.59
N LYS A 12 53.02 -34.11 -119.54
CA LYS A 12 51.70 -33.65 -119.10
C LYS A 12 51.76 -32.27 -118.45
N LEU A 13 52.85 -31.99 -117.73
CA LEU A 13 53.12 -30.65 -117.19
C LEU A 13 53.37 -29.64 -118.31
N ILE A 14 54.12 -30.03 -119.35
CA ILE A 14 54.37 -29.19 -120.53
C ILE A 14 53.05 -28.91 -121.25
N SER A 15 52.21 -29.94 -121.49
CA SER A 15 50.91 -29.73 -122.16
C SER A 15 49.99 -28.79 -121.39
N TYR A 16 49.93 -28.90 -120.05
CA TYR A 16 49.15 -27.97 -119.23
C TYR A 16 49.69 -26.55 -119.27
N THR A 17 51.00 -26.40 -119.37
CA THR A 17 51.65 -25.08 -119.49
C THR A 17 51.31 -24.45 -120.84
N ASP A 18 51.35 -25.23 -121.92
CA ASP A 18 50.97 -24.75 -123.26
C ASP A 18 49.49 -24.35 -123.32
N ASP A 19 48.60 -25.15 -122.71
CA ASP A 19 47.17 -24.82 -122.60
C ASP A 19 46.97 -23.52 -121.80
N LEU A 20 47.70 -23.31 -120.71
CA LEU A 20 47.64 -22.09 -119.91
C LEU A 20 48.13 -20.86 -120.67
N VAL A 21 49.26 -20.99 -121.38
CA VAL A 21 49.80 -19.93 -122.24
C VAL A 21 48.79 -19.59 -123.34
N LYS A 22 48.11 -20.60 -123.91
CA LYS A 22 47.08 -20.42 -124.93
C LYS A 22 45.82 -19.72 -124.41
N VAL A 23 45.45 -19.93 -123.15
CA VAL A 23 44.33 -19.22 -122.49
C VAL A 23 44.70 -17.78 -122.16
N LEU A 24 45.98 -17.49 -121.88
CA LEU A 24 46.48 -16.16 -121.49
C LEU A 24 47.11 -15.38 -122.66
N VAL A 25 46.70 -15.67 -123.90
CA VAL A 25 47.28 -15.08 -125.12
C VAL A 25 46.97 -13.58 -125.24
N GLU A 26 45.80 -13.14 -124.79
CA GLU A 26 45.42 -11.74 -124.90
C GLU A 26 46.05 -10.92 -123.75
N PRO A 27 46.72 -9.79 -124.04
CA PRO A 27 47.24 -8.89 -123.00
C PRO A 27 46.16 -8.40 -122.02
N ARG A 28 44.89 -8.42 -122.44
CA ARG A 28 43.74 -8.09 -121.61
C ARG A 28 43.56 -9.07 -120.45
N ASP A 29 43.79 -10.36 -120.67
CA ASP A 29 43.63 -11.40 -119.66
C ASP A 29 44.76 -11.35 -118.61
N LEU A 30 45.98 -11.06 -119.05
CA LEU A 30 47.12 -10.78 -118.15
C LEU A 30 46.86 -9.54 -117.28
N ASN A 31 46.29 -8.48 -117.86
CA ASN A 31 45.93 -7.27 -117.11
C ASN A 31 44.79 -7.54 -116.12
N ASN A 32 43.77 -8.32 -116.50
CA ASN A 32 42.69 -8.73 -115.60
C ASN A 32 43.21 -9.59 -114.44
N LEU A 33 44.14 -10.51 -114.71
CA LEU A 33 44.78 -11.34 -113.69
C LEU A 33 45.63 -10.50 -112.73
N SER A 34 46.42 -9.56 -113.26
CA SER A 34 47.20 -8.62 -112.45
C SER A 34 46.32 -7.75 -111.56
N TYR A 35 45.23 -7.20 -112.11
CA TYR A 35 44.22 -6.46 -111.35
C TYR A 35 43.58 -7.31 -110.26
N CYS A 36 43.19 -8.55 -110.57
CA CYS A 36 42.63 -9.49 -109.61
C CYS A 36 43.63 -9.83 -108.49
N HIS A 37 44.92 -10.01 -108.84
CA HIS A 37 45.98 -10.25 -107.87
C HIS A 37 46.18 -9.05 -106.94
N GLN A 38 46.22 -7.82 -107.47
CA GLN A 38 46.35 -6.61 -106.67
C GLN A 38 45.14 -6.36 -105.77
N GLN A 39 43.93 -6.64 -106.27
CA GLN A 39 42.71 -6.60 -105.46
C GLN A 39 42.76 -7.63 -104.33
N ASN A 40 43.21 -8.86 -104.61
CA ASN A 40 43.37 -9.91 -103.60
C ASN A 40 44.39 -9.51 -102.52
N LEU A 41 45.54 -8.94 -102.90
CA LEU A 41 46.52 -8.42 -101.95
C LEU A 41 45.95 -7.30 -101.09
N SER A 42 45.16 -6.40 -101.69
CA SER A 42 44.52 -5.29 -100.98
C SER A 42 43.47 -5.80 -99.98
N LEU A 43 42.65 -6.78 -100.40
CA LEU A 43 41.68 -7.46 -99.53
C LEU A 43 42.37 -8.24 -98.41
N SER A 44 43.48 -8.92 -98.71
CA SER A 44 44.24 -9.68 -97.72
C SER A 44 44.87 -8.75 -96.67
N SER A 45 45.45 -7.62 -97.11
CA SER A 45 45.99 -6.60 -96.21
C SER A 45 44.90 -5.97 -95.34
N SER A 46 43.76 -5.59 -95.92
CA SER A 46 42.61 -5.06 -95.20
C SER A 46 42.04 -6.07 -94.20
N SER A 47 41.87 -7.34 -94.61
CA SER A 47 41.39 -8.42 -93.75
C SER A 47 42.35 -8.66 -92.58
N HIS A 48 43.66 -8.66 -92.84
CA HIS A 48 44.66 -8.79 -91.79
C HIS A 48 44.61 -7.63 -90.79
N SER A 49 44.46 -6.39 -91.27
CA SER A 49 44.27 -5.21 -90.42
C SER A 49 43.02 -5.35 -89.54
N HIS A 50 41.86 -5.66 -90.14
CA HIS A 50 40.61 -5.84 -89.39
C HIS A 50 40.70 -6.95 -88.36
N HIS A 51 41.32 -8.08 -88.70
CA HIS A 51 41.54 -9.17 -87.76
C HIS A 51 42.42 -8.72 -86.58
N GLN A 52 43.46 -7.93 -86.85
CA GLN A 52 44.34 -7.41 -85.80
C GLN A 52 43.62 -6.40 -84.88
N ASP A 53 42.76 -5.55 -85.43
CA ASP A 53 41.94 -4.59 -84.66
C ASP A 53 40.95 -5.31 -83.74
N VAL A 54 40.24 -6.32 -84.27
CA VAL A 54 39.32 -7.16 -83.49
C VAL A 54 40.07 -7.91 -82.39
N ARG A 55 41.24 -8.49 -82.71
CA ARG A 55 42.08 -9.19 -81.74
C ARG A 55 42.52 -8.27 -80.61
N SER A 56 42.95 -7.06 -80.93
CA SER A 56 43.38 -6.06 -79.93
C SER A 56 42.21 -5.65 -79.03
N SER A 57 41.04 -5.42 -79.63
CA SER A 57 39.81 -5.08 -78.89
C SER A 57 39.37 -6.20 -77.95
N LEU A 58 39.43 -7.46 -78.39
CA LEU A 58 39.12 -8.63 -77.57
C LEU A 58 40.05 -8.73 -76.36
N GLN A 59 41.36 -8.55 -76.55
CA GLN A 59 42.33 -8.55 -75.45
C GLN A 59 42.05 -7.45 -74.43
N ASP A 60 41.60 -6.28 -74.88
CA ASP A 60 41.25 -5.19 -73.97
C ASP A 60 39.96 -5.47 -73.18
N TYR A 61 38.96 -6.10 -73.80
CA TYR A 61 37.78 -6.56 -73.08
C TYR A 61 38.10 -7.67 -72.08
N GLU A 62 38.98 -8.60 -72.41
CA GLU A 62 39.45 -9.65 -71.51
C GLU A 62 40.10 -9.04 -70.25
N LYS A 63 41.02 -8.08 -70.43
CA LYS A 63 41.61 -7.33 -69.30
C LYS A 63 40.56 -6.61 -68.45
N LYS A 64 39.55 -6.00 -69.07
CA LYS A 64 38.46 -5.33 -68.34
C LYS A 64 37.62 -6.33 -67.54
N VAL A 65 37.34 -7.51 -68.10
CA VAL A 65 36.63 -8.58 -67.41
C VAL A 65 37.39 -9.04 -66.19
N ASP A 66 38.70 -9.25 -66.31
CA ASP A 66 39.53 -9.70 -65.18
C ASP A 66 39.67 -8.64 -64.11
N ALA A 67 39.81 -7.36 -64.49
CA ALA A 67 39.77 -6.24 -63.55
C ALA A 67 38.44 -6.17 -62.78
N CYS A 68 37.31 -6.40 -63.47
CA CYS A 68 36.00 -6.47 -62.82
C CYS A 68 35.88 -7.66 -61.86
N LYS A 69 36.36 -8.85 -62.24
CA LYS A 69 36.38 -10.01 -61.35
C LYS A 69 37.19 -9.74 -60.08
N GLN A 70 38.36 -9.13 -60.21
CA GLN A 70 39.19 -8.76 -59.06
C GLN A 70 38.47 -7.79 -58.12
N LYS A 71 37.83 -6.74 -58.67
CA LYS A 71 37.04 -5.79 -57.87
C LYS A 71 35.87 -6.44 -57.15
N ILE A 72 35.22 -7.44 -57.76
CA ILE A 72 34.15 -8.21 -57.12
C ILE A 72 34.69 -8.99 -55.94
N GLU A 73 35.84 -9.65 -56.09
CA GLU A 73 36.45 -10.43 -55.02
C GLU A 73 36.97 -9.54 -53.88
N GLU A 74 37.59 -8.41 -54.21
CA GLU A 74 38.02 -7.41 -53.24
C GLU A 74 36.83 -6.86 -52.44
N ALA A 75 35.74 -6.46 -53.11
CA ALA A 75 34.53 -6.00 -52.44
C ALA A 75 33.91 -7.05 -51.52
N ARG A 76 33.93 -8.34 -51.92
CA ARG A 76 33.47 -9.45 -51.07
C ARG A 76 34.36 -9.68 -49.85
N SER A 77 35.66 -9.43 -49.99
CA SER A 77 36.60 -9.52 -48.87
C SER A 77 36.55 -8.31 -47.93
N GLU A 78 36.13 -7.14 -48.43
CA GLU A 78 35.99 -5.89 -47.67
C GLU A 78 34.65 -5.81 -46.91
N THR A 79 33.58 -6.43 -47.43
CA THR A 79 32.33 -6.55 -46.67
C THR A 79 32.59 -7.29 -45.37
N VAL A 80 32.16 -6.70 -44.24
CA VAL A 80 32.28 -7.26 -42.88
C VAL A 80 32.04 -8.76 -42.92
N ALA A 81 33.05 -9.54 -42.54
CA ALA A 81 32.92 -10.99 -42.53
C ALA A 81 31.72 -11.35 -41.65
N ASP A 82 30.87 -12.28 -42.08
CA ASP A 82 29.71 -12.75 -41.30
C ASP A 82 30.07 -13.06 -39.83
N ALA A 83 31.32 -13.49 -39.58
CA ALA A 83 31.86 -13.73 -38.25
C ALA A 83 31.94 -12.48 -37.33
N GLU A 84 32.22 -11.29 -37.86
CA GLU A 84 32.26 -10.04 -37.08
C GLU A 84 30.83 -9.56 -36.75
N LEU A 85 29.88 -9.74 -37.69
CA LEU A 85 28.46 -9.51 -37.41
C LEU A 85 27.93 -10.47 -36.32
N ASP A 86 28.28 -11.76 -36.41
CA ASP A 86 27.91 -12.75 -35.40
C ASP A 86 28.52 -12.44 -34.02
N LEU A 87 29.76 -11.94 -33.99
CA LEU A 87 30.42 -11.50 -32.75
C LEU A 87 29.68 -10.31 -32.13
N LEU A 88 29.39 -9.27 -32.91
CA LEU A 88 28.66 -8.10 -32.44
C LEU A 88 27.24 -8.46 -31.99
N GLN A 89 26.56 -9.36 -32.70
CA GLN A 89 25.24 -9.84 -32.29
C GLN A 89 25.30 -10.59 -30.96
N ARG A 90 26.33 -11.41 -30.74
CA ARG A 90 26.53 -12.11 -29.47
C ARG A 90 26.85 -11.15 -28.33
N GLU A 91 27.74 -10.18 -28.55
CA GLU A 91 28.12 -9.18 -27.54
C GLU A 91 26.92 -8.31 -27.12
N LEU A 92 26.08 -7.93 -28.09
CA LEU A 92 24.84 -7.20 -27.83
C LEU A 92 23.86 -8.02 -26.97
N GLU A 93 23.68 -9.30 -27.26
CA GLU A 93 22.82 -10.19 -26.47
C GLU A 93 23.35 -10.37 -25.04
N GLU A 94 24.67 -10.51 -24.89
CA GLU A 94 25.32 -10.64 -23.57
C GLU A 94 25.14 -9.39 -22.71
N GLU A 95 25.34 -8.19 -23.27
CA GLU A 95 25.10 -6.94 -22.53
C GLU A 95 23.62 -6.73 -22.21
N LEU A 96 22.69 -7.07 -23.12
CA LEU A 96 21.26 -6.98 -22.84
C LEU A 96 20.88 -7.90 -21.67
N GLU A 97 21.38 -9.12 -21.66
CA GLU A 97 21.11 -10.06 -20.57
C GLU A 97 21.69 -9.57 -19.24
N LYS A 98 22.90 -8.99 -19.25
CA LYS A 98 23.53 -8.40 -18.08
C LYS A 98 22.78 -7.18 -17.53
N GLU A 99 22.25 -6.32 -18.39
CA GLU A 99 21.40 -5.20 -17.97
C GLU A 99 20.12 -5.72 -17.30
N ARG A 100 19.50 -6.77 -17.85
CA ARG A 100 18.32 -7.41 -17.24
C ARG A 100 18.62 -7.97 -15.85
N PHE A 101 19.75 -8.67 -15.68
CA PHE A 101 20.16 -9.17 -14.37
C PHE A 101 20.44 -8.04 -13.36
N THR A 102 21.04 -6.95 -13.82
CA THR A 102 21.30 -5.78 -12.96
C THR A 102 19.99 -5.16 -12.48
N ALA A 103 19.04 -4.91 -13.39
CA ALA A 103 17.74 -4.33 -13.06
C ALA A 103 16.93 -5.21 -12.09
N ILE A 104 16.88 -6.52 -12.33
CA ILE A 104 16.22 -7.48 -11.43
C ILE A 104 16.92 -7.51 -10.06
N GLY A 105 18.25 -7.39 -10.04
CA GLY A 105 19.04 -7.33 -8.81
C GLY A 105 18.69 -6.12 -7.94
N ASP A 106 18.55 -4.95 -8.55
CA ASP A 106 18.17 -3.72 -7.86
C ASP A 106 16.74 -3.82 -7.29
N GLU A 107 15.78 -4.32 -8.07
CA GLU A 107 14.40 -4.55 -7.61
C GLU A 107 14.35 -5.54 -6.43
N PHE A 108 15.12 -6.63 -6.51
CA PHE A 108 15.19 -7.61 -5.43
C PHE A 108 15.75 -6.99 -4.15
N ASN A 109 16.82 -6.20 -4.26
CA ASN A 109 17.42 -5.53 -3.12
C ASN A 109 16.44 -4.53 -2.46
N ASP A 110 15.69 -3.77 -3.25
CA ASP A 110 14.64 -2.87 -2.75
C ASP A 110 13.54 -3.63 -2.00
N LEU A 111 13.08 -4.75 -2.57
CA LEU A 111 12.08 -5.61 -1.92
C LEU A 111 12.60 -6.21 -0.62
N GLU A 112 13.88 -6.61 -0.56
CA GLU A 112 14.51 -7.11 0.65
C GLU A 112 14.58 -6.02 1.74
N GLN A 113 14.93 -4.78 1.37
CA GLN A 113 14.88 -3.65 2.31
C GLN A 113 13.46 -3.36 2.81
N GLN A 114 12.45 -3.41 1.93
CA GLN A 114 11.05 -3.27 2.34
C GLN A 114 10.62 -4.37 3.30
N TRP A 115 11.00 -5.62 3.01
CA TRP A 115 10.69 -6.75 3.87
C TRP A 115 11.31 -6.59 5.26
N ILE A 116 12.58 -6.16 5.35
CA ILE A 116 13.26 -5.86 6.62
C ILE A 116 12.47 -4.79 7.40
N SER A 117 12.12 -3.67 6.75
CA SER A 117 11.35 -2.58 7.36
C SER A 117 9.99 -3.04 7.90
N VAL A 118 9.25 -3.83 7.13
CA VAL A 118 7.96 -4.40 7.56
C VAL A 118 8.14 -5.33 8.76
N GLN A 119 9.19 -6.15 8.80
CA GLN A 119 9.49 -7.00 9.96
C GLN A 119 9.78 -6.18 11.22
N GLU A 120 10.49 -5.07 11.10
CA GLU A 120 10.75 -4.16 12.23
C GLU A 120 9.47 -3.46 12.71
N GLN A 121 8.65 -2.96 11.78
CA GLN A 121 7.36 -2.37 12.12
C GLN A 121 6.44 -3.38 12.83
N LYS A 122 6.42 -4.64 12.39
CA LYS A 122 5.68 -5.71 13.08
C LYS A 122 6.15 -5.90 14.52
N LYS A 123 7.47 -5.92 14.76
CA LYS A 123 8.04 -6.04 16.12
C LYS A 123 7.68 -4.83 17.01
N THR A 124 7.71 -3.62 16.47
CA THR A 124 7.37 -2.41 17.23
C THR A 124 5.89 -2.37 17.59
N LEU A 125 5.00 -2.72 16.66
CA LEU A 125 3.55 -2.82 16.90
C LEU A 125 3.23 -3.82 18.02
N GLN A 126 3.82 -5.01 17.99
CA GLN A 126 3.65 -6.00 19.06
C GLN A 126 4.07 -5.46 20.44
N LYS A 127 5.17 -4.70 20.49
CA LYS A 127 5.64 -4.08 21.73
C LYS A 127 4.66 -3.02 22.24
N ILE A 128 4.14 -2.17 21.34
CA ILE A 128 3.15 -1.14 21.66
C ILE A 128 1.83 -1.76 22.15
N GLU A 129 1.35 -2.80 21.49
CA GLU A 129 0.13 -3.49 21.91
C GLU A 129 0.28 -4.08 23.31
N LYS A 130 1.40 -4.77 23.57
CA LYS A 130 1.72 -5.33 24.88
C LYS A 130 1.82 -4.27 25.97
N THR A 131 2.41 -3.11 25.69
CA THR A 131 2.49 -2.01 26.67
C THR A 131 1.14 -1.36 26.90
N LYS A 132 0.30 -1.21 25.86
CA LYS A 132 -1.07 -0.71 25.96
C LYS A 132 -1.95 -1.62 26.84
N LEU A 133 -1.90 -2.93 26.64
CA LEU A 133 -2.62 -3.90 27.47
C LEU A 133 -2.18 -3.83 28.94
N ARG A 134 -0.87 -3.76 29.18
CA ARG A 134 -0.32 -3.58 30.54
C ARG A 134 -0.79 -2.28 31.19
N ALA A 135 -0.85 -1.18 30.44
CA ALA A 135 -1.35 0.10 30.93
C ALA A 135 -2.85 0.05 31.25
N GLN A 136 -3.66 -0.56 30.38
CA GLN A 136 -5.10 -0.75 30.61
C GLN A 136 -5.38 -1.59 31.87
N LEU A 137 -4.68 -2.70 32.06
CA LEU A 137 -4.82 -3.53 33.26
C LEU A 137 -4.47 -2.77 34.54
N LYS A 138 -3.38 -1.98 34.52
CA LYS A 138 -3.00 -1.11 35.64
C LYS A 138 -4.07 -0.07 35.95
N GLN A 139 -4.67 0.56 34.94
CA GLN A 139 -5.76 1.51 35.14
C GLN A 139 -6.99 0.82 35.73
N ARG A 140 -7.42 -0.31 35.17
CA ARG A 140 -8.57 -1.08 35.67
C ARG A 140 -8.38 -1.51 37.13
N ALA A 141 -7.16 -1.93 37.50
CA ALA A 141 -6.83 -2.26 38.89
C ALA A 141 -6.92 -1.04 39.82
N LYS A 142 -6.45 0.15 39.39
CA LYS A 142 -6.60 1.40 40.15
C LYS A 142 -8.06 1.80 40.32
N THR A 143 -8.86 1.71 39.26
CA THR A 143 -10.30 2.01 39.32
C THR A 143 -11.02 1.03 40.25
N GLY A 144 -10.71 -0.26 40.16
CA GLY A 144 -11.22 -1.28 41.09
C GLY A 144 -10.90 -0.96 42.56
N LYS A 145 -9.65 -0.57 42.86
CA LYS A 145 -9.26 -0.14 44.21
C LYS A 145 -10.03 1.10 44.68
N ARG A 146 -10.23 2.10 43.81
CA ARG A 146 -11.02 3.31 44.13
C ARG A 146 -12.48 2.96 44.42
N MET A 147 -13.12 2.18 43.55
CA MET A 147 -14.51 1.75 43.73
C MET A 147 -14.69 0.97 45.04
N ASN A 148 -13.75 0.09 45.38
CA ASN A 148 -13.79 -0.63 46.65
C ASN A 148 -13.66 0.32 47.86
N LYS A 149 -12.71 1.27 47.82
CA LYS A 149 -12.53 2.27 48.89
C LYS A 149 -13.78 3.15 49.07
N THR A 150 -14.39 3.60 47.96
CA THR A 150 -15.65 4.35 47.99
C THR A 150 -16.79 3.50 48.52
N GLY A 151 -16.88 2.23 48.10
CA GLY A 151 -17.87 1.28 48.61
C GLY A 151 -17.77 1.08 50.11
N GLN A 152 -16.55 0.89 50.65
CA GLN A 152 -16.32 0.82 52.09
C GLN A 152 -16.79 2.08 52.82
N HIS A 153 -16.48 3.27 52.28
CA HIS A 153 -16.92 4.54 52.88
C HIS A 153 -18.45 4.68 52.88
N VAL A 154 -19.11 4.31 51.78
CA VAL A 154 -20.58 4.35 51.66
C VAL A 154 -21.22 3.34 52.60
N VAL A 155 -20.71 2.12 52.71
CA VAL A 155 -21.20 1.12 53.67
C VAL A 155 -21.07 1.63 55.11
N GLN A 156 -19.94 2.28 55.44
CA GLN A 156 -19.73 2.85 56.76
C GLN A 156 -20.67 4.03 57.06
N GLN A 157 -20.94 4.90 56.08
CA GLN A 157 -21.92 5.99 56.19
C GLN A 157 -23.36 5.47 56.29
N MET A 158 -23.73 4.43 55.54
CA MET A 158 -25.05 3.81 55.65
C MET A 158 -25.23 3.18 57.03
N SER A 159 -24.22 2.48 57.55
CA SER A 159 -24.29 1.90 58.90
C SER A 159 -24.49 2.95 60.00
N SER A 160 -23.81 4.10 59.92
CA SER A 160 -24.02 5.19 60.88
C SER A 160 -25.39 5.86 60.72
N LYS A 161 -25.87 6.04 59.49
CA LYS A 161 -27.19 6.62 59.21
C LYS A 161 -28.36 5.71 59.60
N THR A 162 -28.22 4.39 59.46
CA THR A 162 -29.23 3.43 59.94
C THR A 162 -29.31 3.44 61.46
N ARG A 163 -28.18 3.54 62.18
CA ARG A 163 -28.17 3.66 63.65
C ARG A 163 -28.83 4.95 64.14
N SER A 164 -28.62 6.08 63.46
CA SER A 164 -29.27 7.35 63.87
C SER A 164 -30.76 7.38 63.53
N SER A 165 -31.18 6.86 62.38
CA SER A 165 -32.59 6.82 61.98
C SER A 165 -33.43 5.88 62.86
N LEU A 166 -32.86 4.75 63.30
CA LEU A 166 -33.51 3.86 64.26
C LEU A 166 -33.75 4.56 65.59
N ASN A 167 -32.76 5.32 66.09
CA ASN A 167 -32.92 6.07 67.34
C ASN A 167 -34.01 7.14 67.27
N LEU A 168 -34.09 7.91 66.17
CA LEU A 168 -35.11 8.97 66.04
C LEU A 168 -36.54 8.41 65.96
N ASN A 169 -36.74 7.30 65.24
CA ASN A 169 -38.06 6.67 65.14
C ASN A 169 -38.53 6.05 66.45
N VAL A 170 -37.62 5.41 67.22
CA VAL A 170 -37.93 4.88 68.55
C VAL A 170 -38.31 6.02 69.50
N LEU A 171 -37.58 7.13 69.47
CA LEU A 171 -37.89 8.31 70.31
C LEU A 171 -39.27 8.89 69.96
N ARG A 172 -39.60 9.01 68.67
CA ARG A 172 -40.90 9.50 68.19
C ARG A 172 -42.07 8.60 68.61
N MET A 173 -41.93 7.28 68.47
CA MET A 173 -42.96 6.33 68.91
C MET A 173 -43.18 6.41 70.42
N MET A 174 -42.08 6.50 71.18
CA MET A 174 -42.13 6.62 72.64
C MET A 174 -42.82 7.92 73.07
N LEU A 175 -42.43 9.07 72.51
CA LEU A 175 -43.06 10.37 72.77
C LEU A 175 -44.56 10.37 72.44
N SER A 176 -44.95 9.79 71.31
CA SER A 176 -46.36 9.68 70.93
C SER A 176 -47.15 8.79 71.90
N MET A 177 -46.56 7.70 72.37
CA MET A 177 -47.18 6.83 73.36
C MET A 177 -47.36 7.57 74.68
N TYR A 178 -46.34 8.28 75.17
CA TYR A 178 -46.45 9.09 76.38
C TYR A 178 -47.54 10.16 76.25
N ALA A 179 -47.54 10.92 75.16
CA ALA A 179 -48.55 11.94 74.92
C ALA A 179 -49.98 11.37 74.86
N SER A 180 -50.17 10.14 74.37
CA SER A 180 -51.50 9.50 74.35
C SER A 180 -52.02 9.10 75.73
N VAL A 181 -51.13 8.86 76.69
CA VAL A 181 -51.50 8.44 78.05
C VAL A 181 -51.67 9.66 78.95
N THR A 182 -50.84 10.68 78.78
CA THR A 182 -50.79 11.83 79.69
C THR A 182 -51.43 13.09 79.11
N ASN A 183 -51.77 13.12 77.82
CA ASN A 183 -52.17 14.31 77.08
C ASN A 183 -51.17 15.48 77.20
N ILE A 184 -49.91 15.17 77.52
CA ILE A 184 -48.82 16.13 77.63
C ILE A 184 -47.95 16.06 76.39
N VAL A 185 -47.68 17.22 75.80
CA VAL A 185 -46.64 17.41 74.79
C VAL A 185 -45.52 18.24 75.41
N PRO A 186 -44.37 17.62 75.76
CA PRO A 186 -43.23 18.34 76.31
C PRO A 186 -42.54 19.18 75.21
N ASP A 187 -42.09 20.38 75.58
CA ASP A 187 -41.22 21.19 74.75
C ASP A 187 -39.76 20.78 74.98
N LEU A 188 -39.04 20.49 73.90
CA LEU A 188 -37.69 19.92 73.92
C LEU A 188 -36.60 20.96 73.61
N GLY A 189 -36.97 22.24 73.52
CA GLY A 189 -36.08 23.34 73.13
C GLY A 189 -35.01 23.71 74.16
N GLU A 190 -35.25 23.53 75.46
CA GLU A 190 -34.34 23.95 76.54
C GLU A 190 -34.16 22.83 77.58
N GLN A 191 -32.91 22.39 77.82
CA GLN A 191 -32.60 21.32 78.79
C GLN A 191 -32.65 21.76 80.26
N SER A 192 -32.64 23.07 80.52
CA SER A 192 -32.60 23.65 81.87
C SER A 192 -33.98 23.85 82.49
N LYS A 193 -35.05 23.57 81.75
CA LYS A 193 -36.44 23.81 82.16
C LYS A 193 -37.33 22.67 81.67
N ILE A 194 -38.35 22.33 82.45
CA ILE A 194 -39.39 21.39 82.05
C ILE A 194 -40.61 22.21 81.67
N SER A 195 -40.82 22.39 80.37
CA SER A 195 -41.98 23.09 79.81
C SER A 195 -42.77 22.18 78.88
N GLY A 196 -44.06 22.45 78.74
CA GLY A 196 -44.93 21.66 77.89
C GLY A 196 -46.36 22.19 77.84
N CYS A 197 -47.18 21.52 77.04
CA CYS A 197 -48.59 21.81 76.88
C CYS A 197 -49.42 20.59 77.27
N ILE A 198 -50.47 20.79 78.05
CA ILE A 198 -51.52 19.81 78.37
C ILE A 198 -52.71 20.08 77.46
N LEU A 199 -53.20 19.05 76.77
CA LEU A 199 -54.34 19.14 75.86
C LEU A 199 -55.63 18.68 76.58
N TRP A 200 -56.55 19.61 76.84
CA TRP A 200 -57.77 19.37 77.62
C TRP A 200 -58.97 18.85 76.80
N MET A 201 -58.73 18.33 75.60
CA MET A 201 -59.77 17.67 74.80
C MET A 201 -59.20 16.44 74.08
N ASN A 202 -59.96 15.34 74.09
CA ASN A 202 -59.75 14.14 73.27
C ASN A 202 -59.96 14.43 71.77
N LEU A 203 -59.17 15.34 71.21
CA LEU A 203 -59.19 15.75 69.81
C LEU A 203 -58.17 14.96 68.96
N LEU A 204 -57.77 13.76 69.41
CA LEU A 204 -56.80 12.93 68.70
C LEU A 204 -57.39 11.79 67.86
N PHE A 205 -58.71 11.74 67.64
CA PHE A 205 -59.30 10.67 66.82
C PHE A 205 -59.72 11.04 65.39
N SER A 206 -59.54 12.29 64.92
CA SER A 206 -59.87 12.59 63.52
C SER A 206 -59.22 13.86 62.94
N ALA A 207 -57.88 13.96 62.91
CA ALA A 207 -57.22 14.89 61.99
C ALA A 207 -55.83 14.39 61.54
N PRO A 208 -55.47 14.51 60.25
CA PRO A 208 -54.16 14.15 59.73
C PRO A 208 -53.05 15.10 60.24
N SER A 209 -51.84 14.56 60.32
CA SER A 209 -50.64 15.10 61.01
C SER A 209 -50.07 16.43 60.51
N SER A 210 -50.79 17.24 59.73
CA SER A 210 -50.33 18.52 59.19
C SER A 210 -50.99 19.75 59.82
N VAL A 211 -51.76 19.61 60.91
CA VAL A 211 -52.49 20.73 61.54
C VAL A 211 -52.07 20.94 63.02
N PHE A 212 -51.13 20.15 63.55
CA PHE A 212 -50.71 20.27 64.96
C PHE A 212 -50.01 21.61 65.25
N SER A 213 -49.41 22.24 64.25
CA SER A 213 -48.80 23.57 64.36
C SER A 213 -49.84 24.69 64.45
N ASP A 214 -51.03 24.51 63.87
CA ASP A 214 -52.03 25.58 63.69
C ASP A 214 -53.17 25.54 64.74
N ILE A 215 -53.29 24.46 65.53
CA ILE A 215 -54.30 24.32 66.59
C ILE A 215 -53.92 25.14 67.85
N VAL A 216 -52.63 25.43 68.06
CA VAL A 216 -52.14 26.13 69.25
C VAL A 216 -52.57 27.61 69.29
N GLU A 217 -52.99 28.20 68.17
CA GLU A 217 -53.33 29.63 68.11
C GLU A 217 -54.82 29.95 68.24
N LYS A 218 -55.73 28.99 68.02
CA LYS A 218 -57.15 29.30 67.79
C LYS A 218 -58.10 29.04 68.97
N ASP A 219 -57.76 28.17 69.92
CA ASP A 219 -58.56 27.95 71.14
C ASP A 219 -57.68 28.05 72.40
N LYS A 220 -57.50 29.27 72.90
CA LYS A 220 -56.73 29.55 74.13
C LYS A 220 -57.31 28.92 75.40
N ASN A 221 -58.49 28.32 75.31
CA ASN A 221 -59.20 27.70 76.43
C ASN A 221 -59.07 26.17 76.46
N ALA A 222 -58.39 25.55 75.48
CA ALA A 222 -58.29 24.09 75.35
C ALA A 222 -56.87 23.52 75.57
N VAL A 223 -55.89 24.40 75.84
CA VAL A 223 -54.49 24.04 76.03
C VAL A 223 -53.93 24.79 77.24
N GLU A 224 -53.46 24.04 78.23
CA GLU A 224 -52.81 24.61 79.42
C GLU A 224 -51.29 24.47 79.30
N LYS A 225 -50.57 25.58 79.43
CA LYS A 225 -49.11 25.60 79.33
C LYS A 225 -48.51 25.59 80.73
N PHE A 226 -47.54 24.73 80.96
CA PHE A 226 -46.76 24.70 82.20
C PHE A 226 -45.28 24.91 81.92
N GLU A 227 -44.60 25.57 82.87
CA GLU A 227 -43.15 25.78 82.84
C GLU A 227 -42.62 25.65 84.28
N TYR A 228 -41.73 24.69 84.50
CA TYR A 228 -41.07 24.47 85.78
C TYR A 228 -39.56 24.64 85.62
N ASP A 229 -38.96 25.35 86.56
CA ASP A 229 -37.51 25.58 86.63
C ASP A 229 -36.87 24.45 87.45
N THR A 230 -36.08 23.62 86.79
CA THR A 230 -35.46 22.43 87.40
C THR A 230 -34.46 22.78 88.52
N SER A 231 -34.06 24.04 88.64
CA SER A 231 -33.18 24.53 89.71
C SER A 231 -33.90 24.84 91.03
N LYS A 232 -35.23 24.98 91.01
CA LYS A 232 -36.03 25.47 92.16
C LYS A 232 -36.89 24.40 92.82
N MET A 233 -37.12 23.29 92.15
CA MET A 233 -38.11 22.28 92.54
C MET A 233 -37.57 20.89 92.19
N THR A 234 -37.82 19.88 93.02
CA THR A 234 -37.28 18.54 92.74
C THR A 234 -38.07 17.89 91.61
N ALA A 235 -37.45 16.98 90.85
CA ALA A 235 -38.13 16.26 89.78
C ALA A 235 -39.38 15.50 90.27
N PHE A 236 -39.37 15.06 91.53
CA PHE A 236 -40.53 14.39 92.15
C PHE A 236 -41.69 15.35 92.38
N ASP A 237 -41.41 16.55 92.92
CA ASP A 237 -42.44 17.56 93.19
C ASP A 237 -43.10 18.04 91.88
N ILE A 238 -42.28 18.26 90.84
CA ILE A 238 -42.76 18.64 89.49
C ILE A 238 -43.66 17.56 88.89
N CYS A 239 -43.27 16.28 88.96
CA CYS A 239 -44.10 15.18 88.45
C CYS A 239 -45.42 15.06 89.20
N ASN A 240 -45.41 15.27 90.51
CA ASN A 240 -46.61 15.15 91.34
C ASN A 240 -47.60 16.29 91.05
N ASP A 241 -47.09 17.52 90.85
CA ASP A 241 -47.90 18.67 90.45
C ASP A 241 -48.52 18.47 89.07
N VAL A 242 -47.72 18.03 88.09
CA VAL A 242 -48.21 17.74 86.74
C VAL A 242 -49.25 16.62 86.74
N TRP A 243 -49.04 15.56 87.53
CA TRP A 243 -50.00 14.46 87.67
C TRP A 243 -51.31 14.91 88.31
N LYS A 244 -51.24 15.83 89.27
CA LYS A 244 -52.40 16.41 89.92
C LYS A 244 -53.25 17.22 88.93
N ILE A 245 -52.62 17.96 88.03
CA ILE A 245 -53.30 18.71 86.95
C ILE A 245 -54.01 17.77 85.96
N ILE A 246 -53.42 16.61 85.64
CA ILE A 246 -54.03 15.63 84.73
C ILE A 246 -55.19 14.86 85.37
N SER A 247 -55.19 14.72 86.71
CA SER A 247 -56.15 13.87 87.44
C SER A 247 -57.41 14.61 87.91
N GLU A 248 -57.48 15.94 87.75
CA GLU A 248 -58.65 16.78 88.06
C GLU A 248 -59.56 16.97 86.84
#